data_AF-E1QPJ8-F1
#
_entry.id   AF-E1QPJ8-F1
#
_cell.length_a   1.000
_cell.length_b   1.000
_cell.length_c   1.000
_cell.angle_alpha   90.00
_cell.angle_beta   90.00
_cell.angle_gamma   90.00
#
_symmetry.space_group_name_H-M   'P 1'
#
loop_
_entity.id
_entity.type
_entity.pdbx_description
1 polymer ?
#
loop_
_entity_poly.entity_id
_entity_poly.type
_entity_poly.pdbx_seq_one_letter_code
_entity_poly.pdbx_strand_id
1 'polypeptide(L)'
;MSFTRGHGIRALSITGPNGLFVSQAVNGILLSAIINERAYVKLDDEQFKKLLFAFSPIISKVIKLTNTNYYTFLGRYTYNGERFIYEPYVDLMKTVTISITRKSVRITYGENKVRLKRTRKGYTPSSMLETLGYIVRRLHGGNA
;
A
#
# COMPACT_ATOMS: atom_id res chain seq x y z
N MET A 1 0.10 2.09 -8.41
CA MET A 1 0.60 1.44 -7.17
C MET A 1 0.56 -0.05 -7.39
N SER A 2 1.51 -0.80 -6.86
CA SER A 2 1.45 -2.25 -6.82
C SER A 2 1.79 -2.81 -5.45
N PHE A 3 1.22 -3.95 -5.12
CA PHE A 3 1.61 -4.74 -3.96
C PHE A 3 1.78 -6.20 -4.34
N THR A 4 2.96 -6.76 -4.05
CA THR A 4 3.28 -8.17 -4.26
C THR A 4 3.27 -8.91 -2.93
N ARG A 5 2.61 -10.07 -2.92
CA ARG A 5 2.62 -11.02 -1.81
C ARG A 5 2.92 -12.41 -2.34
N GLY A 6 4.11 -12.91 -2.00
CA GLY A 6 4.53 -14.27 -2.30
C GLY A 6 5.10 -14.96 -1.05
N HIS A 7 5.51 -16.21 -1.21
CA HIS A 7 6.30 -16.90 -0.19
C HIS A 7 7.67 -16.19 -0.06
N GLY A 8 8.06 -15.79 1.15
CA GLY A 8 9.32 -15.07 1.39
C GLY A 8 9.42 -13.65 0.81
N ILE A 9 8.40 -13.18 0.08
CA ILE A 9 8.43 -11.92 -0.68
C ILE A 9 7.23 -11.04 -0.32
N ARG A 10 7.53 -9.79 0.04
CA ARG A 10 6.56 -8.68 0.09
C ARG A 10 7.17 -7.50 -0.63
N ALA A 11 6.41 -6.87 -1.52
CA ALA A 11 6.84 -5.62 -2.12
C ALA A 11 5.67 -4.65 -2.24
N LEU A 12 5.94 -3.38 -2.02
CA LEU A 12 5.03 -2.27 -2.19
C LEU A 12 5.73 -1.26 -3.09
N SER A 13 5.08 -0.87 -4.19
CA SER A 13 5.55 0.22 -5.03
C SER A 13 4.45 1.26 -5.24
N ILE A 14 4.82 2.54 -5.16
CA ILE A 14 3.91 3.66 -5.42
C ILE A 14 4.64 4.58 -6.41
N THR A 15 4.03 4.77 -7.58
CA THR A 15 4.57 5.65 -8.62
C THR A 15 3.77 6.95 -8.63
N GLY A 16 4.44 8.08 -8.76
CA GLY A 16 3.84 9.38 -9.06
C GLY A 16 4.59 10.07 -10.21
N PRO A 17 4.14 11.26 -10.64
CA PRO A 17 4.77 11.99 -11.74
C PRO A 17 6.25 12.28 -11.51
N ASN A 18 6.65 12.48 -10.25
CA ASN A 18 8.01 12.89 -9.89
C ASN A 18 8.86 11.74 -9.33
N GLY A 19 8.43 10.49 -9.45
CA GLY A 19 9.26 9.34 -9.08
C GLY A 19 8.52 8.10 -8.60
N LEU A 20 9.27 7.24 -7.90
CA LEU A 20 8.85 5.92 -7.45
C LEU A 20 9.27 5.71 -5.98
N PHE A 21 8.32 5.30 -5.15
CA PHE A 21 8.60 4.67 -3.87
C PHE A 21 8.63 3.15 -4.05
N VAL A 22 9.64 2.51 -3.46
CA VAL A 22 9.73 1.06 -3.34
C VAL A 22 9.97 0.67 -1.89
N SER A 23 9.30 -0.37 -1.45
CA SER A 23 9.59 -1.06 -0.20
C SER A 23 9.46 -2.55 -0.42
N GLN A 24 10.50 -3.31 -0.07
CA GLN A 24 10.54 -4.74 -0.30
C GLN A 24 11.16 -5.48 0.87
N ALA A 25 10.64 -6.68 1.12
CA ALA A 25 11.17 -7.68 2.02
C ALA A 25 11.32 -8.97 1.21
N VAL A 26 12.55 -9.37 0.91
CA VAL A 26 12.90 -10.56 0.12
C VAL A 26 13.92 -11.37 0.92
N ASN A 27 13.58 -12.61 1.28
CA ASN A 27 14.47 -13.53 1.99
C ASN A 27 15.16 -12.91 3.22
N GLY A 28 14.41 -12.11 3.99
CA GLY A 28 14.90 -11.45 5.21
C GLY A 28 15.59 -10.10 4.97
N ILE A 29 15.95 -9.77 3.73
CA ILE A 29 16.50 -8.47 3.38
C ILE A 29 15.36 -7.47 3.22
N LEU A 30 15.47 -6.33 3.91
CA LEU A 30 14.50 -5.25 3.85
C LEU A 30 15.14 -4.00 3.24
N LEU A 31 14.46 -3.43 2.25
CA LEU A 31 14.87 -2.19 1.58
C LEU A 31 13.65 -1.31 1.41
N SER A 32 13.77 -0.02 1.74
CA SER A 32 12.80 1.00 1.30
C SER A 32 13.55 2.20 0.72
N ALA A 33 13.04 2.77 -0.36
CA ALA A 33 13.65 3.91 -1.02
C ALA A 33 12.61 4.76 -1.76
N ILE A 34 12.93 6.04 -1.94
CA ILE A 34 12.30 6.90 -2.94
C ILE A 34 13.35 7.20 -4.01
N ILE A 35 12.95 6.98 -5.26
CA ILE A 35 13.77 7.16 -6.45
C ILE A 35 13.09 8.23 -7.31
N ASN A 36 13.81 9.27 -7.67
CA ASN A 36 13.38 10.26 -8.64
C ASN A 36 14.56 10.61 -9.57
N GLU A 37 14.32 11.45 -10.58
CA GLU A 37 15.34 11.81 -11.57
C GLU A 37 16.63 12.41 -10.97
N ARG A 38 16.53 13.02 -9.78
CA ARG A 38 17.62 13.78 -9.15
C ARG A 38 18.21 13.11 -7.91
N ALA A 39 17.54 12.10 -7.36
CA ALA A 39 17.89 11.55 -6.06
C ALA A 39 17.46 10.10 -5.89
N TYR A 40 18.37 9.34 -5.27
CA TYR A 40 18.08 8.08 -4.61
C TYR A 40 18.12 8.30 -3.10
N VAL A 41 16.98 8.20 -2.43
CA VAL A 41 16.88 8.38 -0.99
C VAL A 41 16.52 7.05 -0.36
N LYS A 42 17.52 6.39 0.24
CA LYS A 42 17.30 5.21 1.07
C LYS A 42 16.51 5.62 2.31
N LEU A 43 15.48 4.85 2.62
CA LEU A 43 14.60 5.06 3.76
C LEU A 43 14.83 3.93 4.76
N ASP A 44 15.67 4.19 5.76
CA ASP A 44 16.01 3.21 6.82
C ASP A 44 15.03 3.23 8.00
N ASP A 45 13.92 3.95 7.87
CA ASP A 45 12.94 4.14 8.93
C ASP A 45 12.00 2.94 9.09
N GLU A 46 11.84 2.49 10.33
CA GLU A 46 10.96 1.40 10.75
C GLU A 46 9.50 1.61 10.28
N GLN A 47 9.07 2.86 10.07
CA GLN A 47 7.73 3.17 9.59
C GLN A 47 7.40 2.55 8.22
N PHE A 48 8.36 2.50 7.29
CA PHE A 48 8.13 1.97 5.94
C PHE A 48 8.04 0.45 5.96
N LYS A 49 8.85 -0.19 6.82
CA LYS A 49 8.70 -1.62 7.15
C LYS A 49 7.31 -1.90 7.70
N LYS A 50 6.85 -1.14 8.70
CA LYS A 50 5.51 -1.31 9.28
C LYS A 50 4.41 -1.15 8.23
N LEU A 51 4.54 -0.18 7.33
CA LEU A 51 3.61 0.01 6.21
C LEU A 51 3.56 -1.21 5.29
N LEU A 52 4.72 -1.72 4.84
CA LEU A 52 4.83 -2.91 3.99
C LEU A 52 4.13 -4.12 4.61
N PHE A 53 4.38 -4.38 5.90
CA PHE A 53 3.75 -5.51 6.60
C PHE A 53 2.28 -5.27 6.91
N ALA A 54 1.81 -4.03 7.07
CA ALA A 54 0.41 -3.69 7.29
C ALA A 54 -0.48 -3.95 6.06
N PHE A 55 0.08 -3.86 4.85
CA PHE A 55 -0.64 -4.25 3.64
C PHE A 55 -0.84 -5.76 3.52
N SER A 56 0.02 -6.59 4.12
CA SER A 56 -0.08 -8.06 4.04
C SER A 56 -1.45 -8.62 4.49
N PRO A 57 -1.98 -8.29 5.69
CA PRO A 57 -3.30 -8.77 6.11
C PRO A 57 -4.45 -8.18 5.27
N ILE A 58 -4.31 -6.95 4.75
CA ILE A 58 -5.29 -6.32 3.86
C ILE A 58 -5.41 -7.15 2.58
N ILE A 59 -4.28 -7.40 1.91
CA ILE A 59 -4.22 -8.19 0.68
C ILE A 59 -4.61 -9.66 0.92
N SER A 60 -4.27 -10.23 2.08
CA SER A 60 -4.76 -11.56 2.46
C SER A 60 -6.29 -11.61 2.51
N LYS A 61 -6.94 -10.54 2.97
CA LYS A 61 -8.40 -10.47 2.98
C LYS A 61 -8.98 -10.25 1.58
N VAL A 62 -8.30 -9.47 0.73
CA VAL A 62 -8.66 -9.29 -0.70
C VAL A 62 -8.64 -10.64 -1.43
N ILE A 63 -7.56 -11.41 -1.28
CA ILE A 63 -7.42 -12.74 -1.89
C ILE A 63 -8.58 -13.65 -1.45
N LYS A 64 -8.85 -13.72 -0.14
CA LYS A 64 -9.96 -14.53 0.39
C LYS A 64 -11.34 -14.09 -0.10
N LEU A 65 -11.53 -12.78 -0.29
CA LEU A 65 -12.82 -12.22 -0.71
C LEU A 65 -13.10 -12.42 -2.20
N THR A 66 -12.05 -12.45 -3.01
CA THR A 66 -12.16 -12.46 -4.48
C THR A 66 -11.81 -13.81 -5.09
N ASN A 67 -11.20 -14.70 -4.30
CA ASN A 67 -10.66 -15.99 -4.76
C ASN A 67 -9.66 -15.86 -5.91
N THR A 68 -8.95 -14.73 -5.99
CA THR A 68 -7.92 -14.48 -7.01
C THR A 68 -6.61 -15.18 -6.67
N ASN A 69 -5.89 -15.61 -7.71
CA ASN A 69 -4.58 -16.26 -7.62
C ASN A 69 -3.41 -15.32 -7.96
N TYR A 70 -3.67 -14.01 -8.10
CA TYR A 70 -2.61 -13.05 -8.40
C TYR A 70 -1.64 -12.89 -7.24
N TYR A 71 -0.35 -12.93 -7.58
CA TYR A 71 0.76 -12.65 -6.64
C TYR A 71 1.04 -11.15 -6.53
N THR A 72 0.80 -10.40 -7.60
CA THR A 72 0.98 -8.95 -7.66
C THR A 72 -0.34 -8.29 -8.00
N PHE A 73 -0.74 -7.37 -7.14
CA PHE A 73 -1.92 -6.54 -7.31
C PHE A 73 -1.45 -5.21 -7.85
N LEU A 74 -1.78 -4.89 -9.09
CA LEU A 74 -1.58 -3.58 -9.69
C LEU A 74 -2.89 -2.79 -9.57
N GLY A 75 -2.81 -1.49 -9.34
CA GLY A 75 -4.00 -0.65 -9.33
C GLY A 75 -3.73 0.84 -9.25
N ARG A 76 -4.77 1.62 -9.55
CA ARG A 76 -4.77 3.06 -9.36
C ARG A 76 -4.89 3.38 -7.87
N TYR A 77 -4.40 4.56 -7.49
CA TYR A 77 -4.60 5.08 -6.15
C TYR A 77 -4.93 6.56 -6.20
N THR A 78 -5.64 7.05 -5.20
CA THR A 78 -5.93 8.46 -4.99
C THR A 78 -5.70 8.83 -3.53
N TYR A 79 -5.29 10.07 -3.30
CA TYR A 79 -5.05 10.59 -1.95
C TYR A 79 -5.47 12.06 -1.89
N ASN A 80 -6.21 12.43 -0.84
CA ASN A 80 -6.72 13.79 -0.66
C ASN A 80 -6.39 14.40 0.72
N GLY A 81 -5.38 13.86 1.43
CA GLY A 81 -5.05 14.28 2.79
C GLY A 81 -5.73 13.43 3.87
N GLU A 82 -7.03 13.20 3.75
CA GLU A 82 -7.85 12.51 4.76
C GLU A 82 -8.07 11.02 4.48
N ARG A 83 -8.00 10.65 3.20
CA ARG A 83 -8.28 9.31 2.71
C ARG A 83 -7.29 8.93 1.63
N PHE A 84 -6.79 7.71 1.73
CA PHE A 84 -6.06 7.04 0.66
C PHE A 84 -6.92 5.91 0.12
N ILE A 85 -7.15 5.91 -1.20
CA ILE A 85 -7.90 4.87 -1.89
C ILE A 85 -6.93 4.12 -2.79
N TYR A 86 -6.93 2.80 -2.70
CA TYR A 86 -6.21 1.92 -3.60
C TYR A 86 -7.20 0.95 -4.24
N GLU A 87 -7.18 0.86 -5.57
CA GLU A 87 -8.09 0.04 -6.35
C GLU A 87 -7.31 -1.01 -7.16
N PRO A 88 -6.81 -2.07 -6.49
CA PRO A 88 -6.15 -3.18 -7.18
C PRO A 88 -7.11 -3.94 -8.09
N TYR A 89 -6.62 -4.32 -9.26
CA TYR A 89 -7.20 -5.36 -10.10
C TYR A 89 -7.06 -6.72 -9.40
N VAL A 90 -8.15 -7.48 -9.39
CA VAL A 90 -8.22 -8.85 -8.86
C VAL A 90 -8.58 -9.86 -9.96
N ASP A 91 -8.95 -9.34 -11.12
CA ASP A 91 -9.16 -9.99 -12.41
C ASP A 91 -9.00 -8.89 -13.50
N LEU A 92 -9.03 -9.26 -14.78
CA LEU A 92 -8.86 -8.35 -15.93
C LEU A 92 -9.82 -7.15 -15.90
N MET A 93 -11.06 -7.36 -15.43
CA MET A 93 -12.13 -6.35 -15.47
C MET A 93 -12.63 -5.94 -14.08
N LYS A 94 -12.08 -6.50 -13.00
CA LYS A 94 -12.63 -6.33 -11.65
C LYS A 94 -11.61 -5.73 -10.71
N THR A 95 -12.02 -4.70 -9.98
CA THR A 95 -11.23 -4.04 -8.95
C THR A 95 -11.87 -4.21 -7.57
N VAL A 96 -11.03 -4.18 -6.55
CA VAL A 96 -11.47 -4.05 -5.14
C VAL A 96 -11.13 -2.65 -4.66
N THR A 97 -12.01 -1.99 -3.94
CA THR A 97 -11.70 -0.68 -3.35
C THR A 97 -11.18 -0.86 -1.93
N ILE A 98 -9.93 -0.48 -1.69
CA ILE A 98 -9.30 -0.41 -0.36
C ILE A 98 -9.23 1.06 0.04
N SER A 99 -10.08 1.47 0.98
CA SER A 99 -10.11 2.83 1.54
C SER A 99 -9.46 2.86 2.92
N ILE A 100 -8.37 3.62 3.05
CA ILE A 100 -7.65 3.85 4.30
C ILE A 100 -7.97 5.26 4.79
N THR A 101 -8.38 5.36 6.05
CA THR A 101 -8.64 6.62 6.76
C THR A 101 -7.93 6.54 8.11
N ARG A 102 -7.83 7.67 8.83
CA ARG A 102 -7.28 7.67 10.21
C ARG A 102 -7.96 6.66 11.15
N LYS A 103 -9.24 6.34 10.92
CA LYS A 103 -10.07 5.51 11.81
C LYS A 103 -10.08 4.02 11.43
N SER A 104 -9.99 3.67 10.15
CA SER A 104 -10.11 2.28 9.70
C SER A 104 -9.65 2.07 8.27
N VAL A 105 -9.40 0.80 7.94
CA VAL A 105 -9.27 0.31 6.57
C VAL A 105 -10.57 -0.38 6.17
N ARG A 106 -11.14 -0.03 5.03
CA ARG A 106 -12.35 -0.63 4.46
C ARG A 106 -12.02 -1.26 3.12
N ILE A 107 -12.45 -2.50 2.91
CA ILE A 107 -12.34 -3.24 1.67
C ILE A 107 -13.75 -3.43 1.11
N THR A 108 -13.98 -3.06 -0.15
CA THR A 108 -15.28 -3.15 -0.82
C THR A 108 -15.13 -3.91 -2.14
N TYR A 109 -15.95 -4.93 -2.35
CA TYR A 109 -15.99 -5.72 -3.59
C TYR A 109 -17.42 -6.16 -3.90
N GLY A 110 -18.03 -5.57 -4.93
CA GLY A 110 -19.48 -5.68 -5.14
C GLY A 110 -20.25 -5.24 -3.90
N GLU A 111 -21.15 -6.08 -3.41
CA GLU A 111 -21.93 -5.82 -2.18
C GLU A 111 -21.15 -6.09 -0.89
N ASN A 112 -20.03 -6.83 -0.98
CA ASN A 112 -19.26 -7.22 0.19
C ASN A 112 -18.46 -6.04 0.74
N LYS A 113 -18.62 -5.76 2.03
CA LYS A 113 -17.91 -4.71 2.75
C LYS A 113 -17.22 -5.28 3.99
N VAL A 114 -15.89 -5.24 4.02
CA VAL A 114 -15.09 -5.64 5.17
C VAL A 114 -14.47 -4.41 5.81
N ARG A 115 -14.64 -4.26 7.12
CA ARG A 115 -13.96 -3.23 7.90
C ARG A 115 -12.89 -3.85 8.77
N LEU A 116 -11.64 -3.48 8.52
CA LEU A 116 -10.51 -3.82 9.37
C LEU A 116 -10.27 -2.68 10.36
N LYS A 117 -10.51 -2.97 11.63
CA LYS A 117 -10.03 -2.13 12.75
C LYS A 117 -8.61 -2.59 13.12
N ARG A 118 -7.87 -1.72 13.81
CA ARG A 118 -6.49 -1.86 14.33
C ARG A 118 -5.94 -3.30 14.27
N THR A 119 -4.80 -3.52 13.60
CA THR A 119 -4.14 -4.83 13.67
C THR A 119 -3.57 -5.02 15.08
N ARG A 120 -3.79 -6.19 15.70
CA ARG A 120 -3.33 -6.49 17.08
C ARG A 120 -1.80 -6.41 17.27
N LYS A 121 -1.02 -6.39 16.18
CA LYS A 121 0.44 -6.24 16.19
C LYS A 121 0.85 -5.08 15.26
N GLY A 122 1.16 -3.93 15.85
CA GLY A 122 2.23 -3.05 15.37
C GLY A 122 1.90 -1.85 14.47
N TYR A 123 0.69 -1.69 13.91
CA TYR A 123 0.43 -0.51 13.06
C TYR A 123 -1.05 -0.10 12.99
N THR A 124 -1.32 1.21 12.93
CA THR A 124 -2.67 1.78 12.98
C THR A 124 -3.11 2.34 11.62
N PRO A 125 -4.43 2.46 11.34
CA PRO A 125 -4.89 3.14 10.14
C PRO A 125 -4.42 4.60 10.03
N SER A 126 -4.25 5.31 11.15
CA SER A 126 -3.70 6.68 11.15
C SER A 126 -2.24 6.70 10.71
N SER A 127 -1.40 5.86 11.32
CA SER A 127 0.01 5.78 10.94
C SER A 127 0.17 5.33 9.48
N MET A 128 -0.65 4.38 9.01
CA MET A 128 -0.70 4.01 7.57
C MET A 128 -0.95 5.23 6.69
N LEU A 129 -1.98 6.01 7.01
CA LEU A 129 -2.37 7.16 6.20
C LEU A 129 -1.28 8.24 6.22
N GLU A 130 -0.63 8.47 7.36
CA GLU A 130 0.45 9.44 7.51
C GLU A 130 1.68 9.06 6.66
N THR A 131 2.15 7.81 6.77
CA THR A 131 3.29 7.32 5.96
C THR A 131 2.94 7.29 4.47
N LEU A 132 1.73 6.88 4.09
CA LEU A 132 1.26 6.97 2.70
C LEU A 132 1.21 8.42 2.20
N GLY A 133 0.70 9.34 3.02
CA GLY A 133 0.65 10.76 2.70
C GLY A 133 2.04 11.36 2.51
N TYR A 134 3.02 10.99 3.34
CA TYR A 134 4.41 11.37 3.14
C TYR A 134 4.93 10.89 1.79
N ILE A 135 4.72 9.62 1.45
CA ILE A 135 5.14 9.04 0.17
C ILE A 135 4.48 9.80 -0.99
N VAL A 136 3.15 9.97 -0.99
CA VAL A 136 2.45 10.66 -2.08
C VAL A 136 2.95 12.09 -2.26
N ARG A 137 3.12 12.87 -1.19
CA ARG A 137 3.65 14.25 -1.29
C ARG A 137 5.04 14.28 -1.92
N ARG A 138 5.91 13.33 -1.57
CA ARG A 138 7.25 13.22 -2.17
C ARG A 138 7.20 12.89 -3.66
N LEU A 139 6.23 12.08 -4.10
CA LEU A 139 6.11 11.61 -5.48
C LEU A 139 5.29 12.52 -6.40
N HIS A 140 4.47 13.42 -5.85
CA HIS A 140 3.59 14.31 -6.63
C HIS A 140 3.99 15.78 -6.59
N GLY A 141 4.99 16.15 -5.78
CA GLY A 141 5.52 17.51 -5.73
C GLY A 141 5.29 18.12 -4.35
N GLY A 142 6.36 18.21 -3.57
CA GLY A 142 6.42 19.11 -2.42
C GLY A 142 6.56 20.54 -2.91
N ASN A 143 5.42 21.21 -3.08
CA ASN A 143 5.14 22.61 -2.79
C ASN A 143 3.62 22.79 -2.91
N ALA A 144 2.94 22.80 -1.76
CA ALA A 144 1.66 23.48 -1.61
C ALA A 144 1.95 24.78 -0.88
#